data_AF-K2ATR2-F1
#
_entry.id   AF-K2ATR2-F1
#
_cell.length_a   1.000
_cell.length_b   1.000
_cell.length_c   1.000
_cell.angle_alpha   90.00
_cell.angle_beta   90.00
_cell.angle_gamma   90.00
#
_symmetry.space_group_name_H-M   'P 1'
#
loop_
_entity.id
_entity.type
_entity.pdbx_description
1 polymer ?
#
loop_
_entity_poly.entity_id
_entity_poly.type
_entity_poly.pdbx_seq_one_letter_code
_entity_poly.pdbx_strand_id
1 'polypeptide(L)'
;LLAATIGHSDNYPLVSEEVTYAFPGRGGTQDAQVRGDMIYFTTPNHGAVFAAGSIAWSQALPCRGGENNVARIMRNVLNAFLQDGALPGSQYVGDEVLWR
;
A
#
# COMPACT_ATOMS: atom_id res chain seq x y z
N LEU A 1 7.89 -0.35 -2.69
CA LEU A 1 6.58 -0.03 -3.33
C LEU A 1 6.22 -1.17 -4.27
N LEU A 2 5.02 -1.75 -4.14
CA LEU A 2 4.58 -2.91 -4.95
C LEU A 2 3.68 -2.49 -6.12
N ALA A 3 2.73 -1.57 -5.86
CA ALA A 3 1.79 -1.05 -6.85
C ALA A 3 1.28 0.32 -6.41
N ALA A 4 0.75 1.09 -7.37
CA ALA A 4 0.05 2.35 -7.13
C ALA A 4 -1.26 2.37 -7.91
N THR A 5 -2.30 2.98 -7.33
CA THR A 5 -3.59 3.17 -8.01
C THR A 5 -3.49 4.21 -9.12
N ILE A 6 -4.28 4.06 -10.18
CA ILE A 6 -4.41 5.02 -11.28
C ILE A 6 -5.89 5.23 -11.64
N GLY A 7 -6.18 6.25 -12.45
CA GLY A 7 -7.53 6.47 -13.00
C GLY A 7 -8.46 7.25 -12.07
N HIS A 8 -7.92 8.08 -11.19
CA HIS A 8 -8.70 8.97 -10.33
C HIS A 8 -9.30 10.13 -11.12
N SER A 9 -10.57 10.43 -10.88
CA SER A 9 -11.21 11.63 -11.42
C SER A 9 -10.84 12.88 -10.60
N ASP A 10 -11.14 14.08 -11.12
CA ASP A 10 -10.89 15.34 -10.41
C ASP A 10 -11.76 15.55 -9.16
N ASN A 11 -12.72 14.65 -8.89
CA ASN A 11 -13.43 14.60 -7.60
C ASN A 11 -12.55 14.16 -6.43
N TYR A 12 -11.34 13.66 -6.71
CA TYR A 12 -10.33 13.34 -5.69
C TYR A 12 -9.28 14.45 -5.65
N PRO A 13 -9.45 15.48 -4.81
CA PRO A 13 -8.41 16.47 -4.58
C PRO A 13 -7.33 15.95 -3.62
N LEU A 14 -6.15 16.57 -3.68
CA LEU A 14 -5.16 16.43 -2.62
C LEU A 14 -5.70 16.96 -1.28
N VAL A 15 -5.26 16.36 -0.17
CA VAL A 15 -5.66 16.77 1.17
C VAL A 15 -5.10 18.16 1.50
N SER A 16 -5.86 18.99 2.24
CA SER A 16 -5.50 20.39 2.48
C SER A 16 -4.17 20.57 3.21
N GLU A 17 -3.79 19.61 4.07
CA GLU A 17 -2.54 19.60 4.82
C GLU A 17 -1.30 19.49 3.91
N GLU A 18 -1.44 18.94 2.71
CA GLU A 18 -0.35 18.83 1.72
C GLU A 18 -0.36 19.98 0.69
N VAL A 19 -1.32 20.89 0.79
CA VAL A 19 -1.47 22.03 -0.12
C VAL A 19 -0.92 23.30 0.55
N THR A 20 0.35 23.64 0.26
CA THR A 20 0.98 24.87 0.78
C THR A 20 0.30 26.15 0.29
N TYR A 21 -0.18 26.15 -0.96
CA TYR A 21 -0.93 27.25 -1.56
C TYR A 21 -1.98 26.67 -2.52
N ALA A 22 -3.20 27.19 -2.48
CA ALA A 22 -4.29 26.73 -3.33
C ALA A 22 -4.09 27.25 -4.76
N PHE A 23 -3.70 26.37 -5.68
CA PHE A 23 -3.65 26.66 -7.11
C PHE A 23 -4.37 25.58 -7.92
N PRO A 24 -4.87 25.89 -9.13
CA PRO A 24 -5.54 24.92 -10.00
C PRO A 24 -4.60 23.77 -10.38
N GLY A 25 -5.10 22.55 -10.53
CA GLY A 25 -4.23 21.40 -10.89
C GLY A 25 -4.04 20.35 -9.79
N ARG A 26 -4.77 20.45 -8.68
CA ARG A 26 -4.67 19.54 -7.53
C ARG A 26 -5.69 18.40 -7.53
N GLY A 27 -6.36 18.16 -8.66
CA GLY A 27 -7.31 17.06 -8.85
C GLY A 27 -6.63 15.75 -9.27
N GLY A 28 -7.34 14.64 -9.12
CA GLY A 28 -6.81 13.30 -9.35
C GLY A 28 -6.33 12.98 -10.78
N THR A 29 -6.77 13.73 -11.79
CA THR A 29 -6.26 13.56 -13.16
C THR A 29 -4.97 14.34 -13.42
N GLN A 30 -4.60 15.26 -12.53
CA GLN A 30 -3.54 16.25 -12.74
C GLN A 30 -2.39 16.13 -11.73
N ASP A 31 -2.69 15.79 -10.48
CA ASP A 31 -1.69 15.69 -9.42
C ASP A 31 -1.28 14.24 -9.16
N ALA A 32 -0.01 13.91 -9.44
CA ALA A 32 0.56 12.57 -9.24
C ALA A 32 0.62 12.12 -7.77
N GLN A 33 0.41 13.04 -6.83
CA GLN A 33 0.30 12.71 -5.41
C GLN A 33 -1.07 12.09 -5.06
N VAL A 34 -2.09 12.29 -5.89
CA VAL A 34 -3.40 11.66 -5.72
C VAL A 34 -3.31 10.20 -6.15
N ARG A 35 -2.87 9.33 -5.24
CA ARG A 35 -2.79 7.89 -5.43
C ARG A 35 -2.78 7.16 -4.08
N GLY A 36 -3.21 5.90 -4.09
CA GLY A 36 -2.95 4.94 -3.03
C GLY A 36 -1.76 4.06 -3.38
N ASP A 37 -0.83 3.91 -2.44
CA ASP A 37 0.37 3.09 -2.59
C ASP A 37 0.23 1.76 -1.83
N MET A 38 0.50 0.64 -2.49
CA MET A 38 0.58 -0.68 -1.87
C MET A 38 2.03 -0.96 -1.49
N ILE A 39 2.28 -1.14 -0.20
CA ILE A 39 3.62 -1.32 0.36
C ILE A 39 3.71 -2.56 1.24
N TYR A 40 4.91 -3.11 1.28
CA TYR A 40 5.31 -4.21 2.14
C TYR A 40 6.75 -3.99 2.56
N PHE A 41 7.04 -4.13 3.84
CA PHE A 41 8.40 -4.13 4.36
C PHE A 41 8.49 -5.02 5.61
N THR A 42 9.66 -5.60 5.83
CA THR A 42 9.95 -6.42 7.01
C THR A 42 10.58 -5.58 8.11
N THR A 43 10.44 -6.01 9.36
CA THR A 43 11.00 -5.38 10.56
C THR A 43 11.93 -6.35 11.27
N PRO A 44 12.73 -5.90 12.26
CA PRO A 44 13.50 -6.80 13.12
C PRO A 44 12.64 -7.88 13.77
N ASN A 45 13.29 -8.95 14.25
CA ASN A 45 12.65 -10.08 14.91
C ASN A 45 11.55 -10.75 14.08
N HIS A 46 11.80 -10.88 12.76
CA HIS A 46 10.91 -11.55 11.80
C HIS A 46 9.51 -10.92 11.66
N GLY A 47 9.34 -9.65 12.03
CA GLY A 47 8.09 -8.94 11.77
C GLY A 47 7.98 -8.42 10.34
N ALA A 48 6.78 -8.04 9.93
CA ALA A 48 6.55 -7.30 8.70
C ALA A 48 5.25 -6.50 8.75
N VAL A 49 5.15 -5.50 7.89
CA VAL A 49 3.98 -4.66 7.70
C VAL A 49 3.58 -4.71 6.24
N PHE A 50 2.29 -4.96 6.00
CA PHE A 50 1.65 -4.80 4.71
C PHE A 50 0.62 -3.68 4.79
N ALA A 51 0.62 -2.76 3.82
CA ALA A 51 -0.38 -1.71 3.70
C ALA A 51 -0.91 -1.63 2.27
N ALA A 52 -2.24 -1.68 2.13
CA ALA A 52 -2.92 -1.69 0.84
C ALA A 52 -3.11 -0.30 0.20
N GLY A 53 -3.09 0.77 1.01
CA GLY A 53 -3.22 2.16 0.52
C GLY A 53 -4.61 2.55 0.00
N SER A 54 -5.68 1.83 0.34
CA SER A 54 -7.04 2.16 -0.12
C SER A 54 -8.12 1.70 0.86
N ILE A 55 -9.10 2.58 1.14
CA ILE A 55 -10.28 2.25 1.95
C ILE A 55 -11.16 1.17 1.30
N ALA A 56 -11.21 1.14 -0.03
CA ALA A 56 -12.02 0.19 -0.78
C ALA A 56 -11.43 -1.24 -0.80
N TRP A 57 -10.21 -1.44 -0.26
CA TRP A 57 -9.52 -2.73 -0.30
C TRP A 57 -10.33 -3.86 0.33
N SER A 58 -10.90 -3.64 1.52
CA SER A 58 -11.70 -4.65 2.21
C SER A 58 -12.99 -4.99 1.46
N GLN A 59 -13.59 -4.01 0.79
CA GLN A 59 -14.81 -4.18 0.00
C GLN A 59 -14.56 -4.97 -1.28
N ALA A 60 -13.34 -4.94 -1.82
CA ALA A 60 -12.95 -5.71 -2.99
C ALA A 60 -12.72 -7.20 -2.68
N LEU A 61 -12.51 -7.59 -1.41
CA LEU A 61 -12.27 -8.99 -1.03
C LEU A 61 -13.40 -9.95 -1.43
N PRO A 62 -14.69 -9.70 -1.13
CA PRO A 62 -15.77 -10.62 -1.50
C PRO A 62 -16.16 -10.59 -2.98
N CYS A 63 -15.64 -9.64 -3.77
CA CYS A 63 -15.97 -9.54 -5.19
C CYS A 63 -15.68 -10.84 -5.92
N ARG A 64 -16.59 -11.24 -6.83
CA ARG A 64 -16.49 -12.51 -7.58
C ARG A 64 -16.26 -13.74 -6.68
N GLY A 65 -16.89 -13.76 -5.50
CA GLY A 65 -16.76 -14.88 -4.55
C GLY A 65 -15.36 -15.04 -3.95
N GLY A 66 -14.53 -13.99 -3.96
CA GLY A 66 -13.14 -14.06 -3.48
C GLY A 66 -12.14 -14.59 -4.51
N GLU A 67 -12.57 -14.80 -5.75
CA GLU A 67 -11.71 -15.14 -6.89
C GLU A 67 -11.27 -13.87 -7.63
N ASN A 68 -10.45 -13.07 -6.96
CA ASN A 68 -9.90 -11.85 -7.53
C ASN A 68 -8.47 -11.57 -7.02
N ASN A 69 -7.81 -10.59 -7.63
CA ASN A 69 -6.42 -10.26 -7.32
C ASN A 69 -6.23 -9.75 -5.89
N VAL A 70 -7.16 -8.95 -5.37
CA VAL A 70 -7.13 -8.41 -4.00
C VAL A 70 -7.17 -9.55 -2.97
N ALA A 71 -8.13 -10.46 -3.14
CA ALA A 71 -8.28 -11.64 -2.28
C ALA A 71 -7.07 -12.57 -2.36
N ARG A 72 -6.50 -12.78 -3.56
CA ARG A 72 -5.26 -13.55 -3.74
C ARG A 72 -4.07 -12.91 -3.03
N ILE A 73 -3.88 -11.60 -3.16
CA ILE A 73 -2.81 -10.87 -2.46
C ILE A 73 -2.98 -11.01 -0.95
N MET A 74 -4.19 -10.76 -0.42
CA MET A 74 -4.45 -10.85 1.02
C MET A 74 -4.21 -12.26 1.54
N ARG A 75 -4.64 -13.29 0.81
CA ARG A 75 -4.39 -14.70 1.17
C ARG A 75 -2.90 -15.02 1.24
N ASN A 76 -2.12 -14.54 0.27
CA ASN A 76 -0.67 -14.75 0.26
C ASN A 76 0.01 -14.08 1.46
N VAL A 77 -0.37 -12.83 1.78
CA VAL A 77 0.17 -12.10 2.94
C VAL A 77 -0.17 -12.83 4.25
N LEU A 78 -1.44 -13.21 4.44
CA LEU A 78 -1.86 -13.95 5.64
C LEU A 78 -1.14 -15.29 5.77
N ASN A 79 -1.04 -16.05 4.68
CA ASN A 79 -0.33 -17.33 4.69
C ASN A 79 1.15 -17.18 5.03
N ALA A 80 1.79 -16.08 4.63
CA ALA A 80 3.17 -15.79 5.04
C ALA A 80 3.24 -15.41 6.52
N PHE A 81 2.32 -14.56 7.00
CA PHE A 81 2.34 -14.06 8.39
C PHE A 81 1.97 -15.12 9.44
N LEU A 82 1.26 -16.16 9.03
CA LEU A 82 0.93 -17.29 9.90
C LEU A 82 2.06 -18.33 10.02
N GLN A 83 3.12 -18.22 9.21
CA GLN A 83 4.27 -19.12 9.29
C GLN A 83 5.32 -18.60 10.26
N ASP A 84 5.92 -19.50 11.04
CA ASP A 84 7.04 -19.17 11.91
C ASP A 84 8.32 -18.93 11.11
N GLY A 85 9.13 -17.98 11.56
CA GLY A 85 10.45 -17.69 11.01
C GLY A 85 10.51 -16.42 10.16
N ALA A 86 11.59 -16.27 9.40
CA ALA A 86 11.83 -15.07 8.60
C ALA A 86 10.81 -14.94 7.47
N LEU A 87 10.21 -13.75 7.35
CA LEU A 87 9.20 -13.47 6.34
C LEU A 87 9.84 -13.22 4.96
N PRO A 88 9.10 -13.46 3.86
CA PRO A 88 9.56 -13.14 2.53
C PRO A 88 10.00 -11.69 2.45
N GLY A 89 11.19 -11.44 1.89
CA GLY A 89 11.75 -10.10 1.77
C GLY A 89 12.75 -9.70 2.87
N SER A 90 12.85 -10.45 3.97
CA SER A 90 13.82 -10.18 5.04
C SER A 90 15.28 -10.16 4.55
N GLN A 91 15.59 -10.89 3.48
CA GLN A 91 16.91 -10.94 2.86
C GLN A 91 17.33 -9.63 2.15
N TYR A 92 16.39 -8.72 1.91
CA TYR A 92 16.64 -7.45 1.22
C TYR A 92 16.67 -6.26 2.18
N VAL A 93 16.54 -6.50 3.48
CA VAL A 93 16.72 -5.48 4.51
C VAL A 93 18.22 -5.28 4.70
N GLY A 94 18.71 -4.10 4.32
CA GLY A 94 20.07 -3.70 4.69
C GLY A 94 20.18 -3.46 6.19
N ASP A 95 21.39 -3.59 6.74
CA ASP A 95 21.64 -3.24 8.14
C ASP A 95 21.19 -1.80 8.40
N GLU A 96 20.35 -1.62 9.42
CA GLU A 96 19.87 -0.29 9.81
C GLU A 96 21.02 0.50 10.45
N VAL A 97 21.59 1.43 9.68
CA VAL A 97 22.78 2.20 10.09
C VAL A 97 22.42 3.49 10.85
N LEU A 98 21.15 3.94 10.79
CA LEU A 98 20.76 5.28 11.22
C LEU A 98 20.71 5.48 12.76
N TRP A 99 20.65 4.39 13.53
CA TRP A 99 20.47 4.43 14.99
C TRP A 99 21.53 3.62 15.78
N ARG A 100 22.69 3.35 15.16
CA ARG A 100 23.90 2.88 15.86
C ARG A 100 24.80 4.07 16.17
#